data_AF-A0A5W1J3S0-F1
#
_entry.id   AF-A0A5W1J3S0-F1
#
_cell.length_a   1.000
_cell.length_b   1.000
_cell.length_c   1.000
_cell.angle_alpha   90.00
_cell.angle_beta   90.00
_cell.angle_gamma   90.00
#
_symmetry.space_group_name_H-M   'P 1'
#
loop_
_entity.id
_entity.type
_entity.pdbx_description
1 polymer ?
#
loop_
_entity_poly.entity_id
_entity_poly.type
_entity_poly.pdbx_seq_one_letter_code
_entity_poly.pdbx_strand_id
1 'polypeptide(L)'
;MNEVYVIAGGEWLSNNLNAIAAFMSTRTWDSIEKIALTLSVLAVSVMWVQRHNVMDLLGWVAVFVLISLLVTIRTSVQIIDNSDLVRVYRVDNVPVGLALPLSLTTRIGHAMVASYEMIFAQPDSVTYSKTGMLFGANLIVKSTDFLSRNPEIINLFQDYVQNCVLGDIYLNHKYSLEELMESDDPYTLIFSRPSPLRGVYDKNNHFVTCKDASVTLKDKLNLDTKTGGKTWHYYVQQIFGGRPDPDLLFRELVSDSYSYFYGSSQSASQIMRKNVTMNALKEGITSNAARNGDTASLVNLATTSSMEKQRLSHVSIGYVTMRNLPMVQTILLGIAIGIFPLLVLAAVFNKLTLSVLKGYVFALMWLQTWPLLYAILNSAMVFYAKQNGAPVVLSELSQIQLKYSDLASTAGYLSAMIPPLSWMMVKGLGAGFSSVYSHFASSSISPTASAAAGVVDGNY
;
A
#
# COMPACT_ATOMS: atom_id res chain seq x y z
N MET A 1 31.18 -5.49 -2.69
CA MET A 1 29.88 -5.35 -3.38
C MET A 1 28.98 -4.52 -2.47
N ASN A 2 28.34 -3.47 -3.00
CA ASN A 2 27.53 -2.54 -2.22
C ASN A 2 26.04 -2.91 -2.41
N GLU A 3 25.33 -3.21 -1.33
CA GLU A 3 23.90 -3.51 -1.39
C GLU A 3 23.07 -2.25 -1.18
N VAL A 4 21.99 -2.12 -1.94
CA VAL A 4 21.01 -1.04 -1.88
C VAL A 4 19.64 -1.66 -1.68
N TYR A 5 18.96 -1.25 -0.61
CA TYR A 5 17.62 -1.72 -0.27
C TYR A 5 16.57 -0.71 -0.75
N VAL A 6 15.53 -1.20 -1.42
CA VAL A 6 14.39 -0.40 -1.86
C VAL A 6 13.08 -1.06 -1.45
N ILE A 7 12.05 -0.25 -1.17
CA ILE A 7 10.73 -0.76 -0.79
C ILE A 7 10.00 -1.33 -2.00
N ALA A 8 10.09 -0.65 -3.15
CA ALA A 8 9.46 -1.05 -4.40
C ALA A 8 10.21 -0.44 -5.59
N GLY A 9 10.01 -0.99 -6.79
CA GLY A 9 10.50 -0.39 -8.03
C GLY A 9 11.99 -0.62 -8.31
N GLY A 10 12.54 -1.73 -7.84
CA GLY A 10 13.95 -2.09 -8.03
C GLY A 10 14.39 -2.12 -9.50
N GLU A 11 13.52 -2.53 -10.42
CA GLU A 11 13.78 -2.52 -11.86
C GLU A 11 14.01 -1.09 -12.38
N TRP A 12 13.15 -0.14 -12.01
CA TRP A 12 13.27 1.25 -12.42
C TRP A 12 14.54 1.90 -11.85
N LEU A 13 14.86 1.63 -10.57
CA LEU A 13 16.08 2.15 -9.95
C LEU A 13 17.34 1.56 -10.60
N SER A 14 17.31 0.27 -10.95
CA SER A 14 18.37 -0.40 -11.71
C SER A 14 18.63 0.29 -13.05
N ASN A 15 17.57 0.55 -13.80
CA ASN A 15 17.64 1.25 -15.08
C ASN A 15 18.19 2.68 -14.91
N ASN A 16 17.80 3.39 -13.85
CA ASN A 16 18.29 4.73 -13.53
C ASN A 16 19.81 4.72 -13.23
N LEU A 17 20.26 3.81 -12.35
CA LEU A 17 21.68 3.65 -12.03
C LEU A 17 22.51 3.27 -13.25
N ASN A 18 21.99 2.37 -14.10
CA ASN A 18 22.64 1.97 -15.33
C ASN A 18 22.74 3.15 -16.33
N ALA A 19 21.68 3.95 -16.45
CA ALA A 19 21.67 5.14 -17.31
C ALA A 19 22.72 6.17 -16.88
N ILE A 20 22.91 6.39 -15.57
CA ILE A 20 23.93 7.29 -15.04
C ILE A 20 25.33 6.72 -15.23
N ALA A 21 25.52 5.43 -14.94
CA ALA A 21 26.80 4.77 -15.16
C ALA A 21 27.23 4.88 -16.63
N ALA A 22 26.29 4.66 -17.56
CA ALA A 22 26.48 4.85 -18.99
C ALA A 22 26.77 6.32 -19.34
N PHE A 23 25.96 7.27 -18.86
CA PHE A 23 26.15 8.70 -19.11
C PHE A 23 27.51 9.21 -18.64
N MET A 24 27.94 8.84 -17.44
CA MET A 24 29.23 9.24 -16.88
C MET A 24 30.43 8.49 -17.50
N SER A 25 30.18 7.57 -18.44
CA SER A 25 31.21 6.87 -19.22
C SER A 25 31.37 7.42 -20.65
N THR A 26 30.51 8.37 -21.06
CA THR A 26 30.57 8.94 -22.40
C THR A 26 31.71 9.95 -22.53
N ARG A 27 32.17 10.16 -23.78
CA ARG A 27 33.13 11.22 -24.11
C ARG A 27 32.58 12.63 -23.85
N THR A 28 31.26 12.79 -23.89
CA THR A 28 30.60 14.07 -23.59
C THR A 28 30.75 14.42 -22.12
N TRP A 29 30.59 13.45 -21.20
CA TRP A 29 30.84 13.65 -19.78
C TRP A 29 32.30 14.05 -19.52
N ASP A 30 33.26 13.32 -20.09
CA ASP A 30 34.69 13.65 -19.97
C ASP A 30 35.01 15.08 -20.43
N SER A 31 34.35 15.55 -21.50
CA SER A 31 34.50 16.92 -21.99
C SER A 31 33.89 17.96 -21.02
N ILE A 32 32.69 17.70 -20.50
CA ILE A 32 32.00 18.58 -19.53
C ILE A 32 32.81 18.67 -18.23
N GLU A 33 33.30 17.52 -17.75
CA GLU A 33 34.15 17.44 -16.57
C GLU A 33 35.42 18.28 -16.76
N LYS A 34 36.14 18.12 -17.87
CA LYS A 34 37.32 18.94 -18.19
C LYS A 34 37.03 20.43 -18.25
N ILE A 35 35.90 20.84 -18.85
CA ILE A 35 35.49 22.25 -18.88
C ILE A 35 35.24 22.77 -17.45
N ALA A 36 34.46 22.05 -16.64
CA ALA A 36 34.18 22.42 -15.26
C ALA A 36 35.47 22.51 -14.42
N LEU A 37 36.42 21.59 -14.64
CA LEU A 37 37.73 21.61 -14.00
C LEU A 37 38.53 22.86 -14.39
N THR A 38 38.60 23.20 -15.68
CA THR A 38 39.32 24.42 -16.13
C THR A 38 38.73 25.70 -15.54
N LEU A 39 37.39 25.79 -15.47
CA LEU A 39 36.71 26.92 -14.83
C LEU A 39 36.98 26.99 -13.32
N SER A 40 37.04 25.86 -12.63
CA SER A 40 37.39 25.81 -11.21
C SER A 40 38.82 26.27 -10.94
N VAL A 41 39.78 25.83 -11.77
CA VAL A 41 41.19 26.29 -11.69
C VAL A 41 41.28 27.80 -11.89
N LEU A 42 40.58 28.36 -12.88
CA LEU A 42 40.53 29.81 -13.11
C LEU A 42 39.92 30.56 -11.92
N ALA A 43 38.80 30.07 -11.36
CA ALA A 43 38.17 30.70 -10.21
C ALA A 43 39.09 30.75 -8.98
N VAL A 44 39.85 29.67 -8.74
CA VAL A 44 40.83 29.61 -7.65
C VAL A 44 42.03 30.51 -7.91
N SER A 45 42.49 30.61 -9.16
CA SER A 45 43.57 31.52 -9.55
C SER A 45 43.20 32.98 -9.27
N VAL A 46 41.95 33.37 -9.55
CA VAL A 46 41.43 34.71 -9.21
C VAL A 46 41.35 34.92 -7.70
N MET A 47 40.84 33.94 -6.96
CA MET A 47 40.78 34.02 -5.48
C MET A 47 42.16 34.08 -4.84
N TRP A 48 43.14 33.39 -5.40
CA TRP A 48 44.53 33.41 -4.96
C TRP A 48 45.14 34.80 -5.09
N VAL A 49 44.94 35.46 -6.23
CA VAL A 49 45.41 36.84 -6.47
C VAL A 49 44.79 37.83 -5.48
N GLN A 50 43.54 37.61 -5.05
CA GLN A 50 42.87 38.51 -4.12
C GLN A 50 43.24 38.30 -2.65
N ARG A 51 43.51 37.06 -2.23
CA ARG A 51 43.63 36.71 -0.79
C ARG A 51 45.01 36.21 -0.37
N HIS A 52 45.86 35.76 -1.30
CA HIS A 52 47.18 35.17 -1.03
C HIS A 52 47.20 34.13 0.13
N ASN A 53 46.08 33.43 0.34
CA ASN A 53 45.91 32.53 1.47
C ASN A 53 46.20 31.08 1.06
N VAL A 54 47.32 30.53 1.54
CA VAL A 54 47.80 29.15 1.27
C VAL A 54 46.77 28.09 1.70
N MET A 55 45.96 28.36 2.74
CA MET A 55 44.96 27.41 3.22
C MET A 55 43.79 27.23 2.24
N ASP A 56 43.39 28.28 1.53
CA ASP A 56 42.30 28.19 0.54
C ASP A 56 42.73 27.36 -0.68
N LEU A 57 44.02 27.42 -1.04
CA LEU A 57 44.61 26.65 -2.13
C LEU A 57 44.77 25.16 -1.77
N LEU A 58 45.27 24.86 -0.56
CA LEU A 58 45.32 23.49 -0.05
C LEU A 58 43.93 22.86 0.06
N GLY A 59 42.93 23.61 0.55
CA GLY A 59 41.54 23.16 0.61
C GLY A 59 40.98 22.81 -0.77
N TRP A 60 41.28 23.62 -1.79
CA TRP A 60 40.85 23.32 -3.15
C TRP A 60 41.50 22.06 -3.73
N VAL A 61 42.82 21.87 -3.54
CA VAL A 61 43.50 20.64 -3.99
C VAL A 61 42.91 19.41 -3.32
N ALA A 62 42.63 19.48 -2.02
CA ALA A 62 42.00 18.39 -1.28
C ALA A 62 40.59 18.07 -1.82
N VAL A 63 39.78 19.10 -2.07
CA VAL A 63 38.44 18.98 -2.67
C VAL A 63 38.50 18.37 -4.07
N PHE A 64 39.47 18.79 -4.88
CA PHE A 64 39.65 18.29 -6.24
C PHE A 64 40.00 16.80 -6.23
N VAL A 65 40.97 16.40 -5.40
CA VAL A 65 41.35 14.99 -5.23
C VAL A 65 40.16 14.16 -4.73
N LEU A 66 39.38 14.69 -3.78
CA LEU A 66 38.19 14.02 -3.26
C LEU A 66 37.15 13.76 -4.36
N ILE A 67 36.78 14.78 -5.14
CA ILE A 67 35.75 14.64 -6.19
C ILE A 67 36.24 13.71 -7.29
N SER A 68 37.50 13.85 -7.72
CA SER A 68 38.10 12.97 -8.73
C SER A 68 38.07 11.52 -8.25
N LEU A 69 38.37 11.25 -6.99
CA LEU A 69 38.30 9.90 -6.41
C LEU A 69 36.86 9.35 -6.37
N LEU A 70 35.87 10.19 -5.99
CA LEU A 70 34.47 9.80 -5.92
C LEU A 70 33.85 9.49 -7.30
N VAL A 71 34.34 10.11 -8.37
CA VAL A 71 33.85 9.93 -9.74
C VAL A 71 34.60 8.82 -10.49
N THR A 72 35.92 8.73 -10.29
CA THR A 72 36.79 7.83 -11.05
C THR A 72 36.69 6.39 -10.56
N ILE A 73 36.65 6.18 -9.24
CA ILE A 73 36.53 4.82 -8.71
C ILE A 73 35.11 4.31 -8.97
N ARG A 74 35.01 3.14 -9.61
CA ARG A 74 33.73 2.49 -9.95
C ARG A 74 33.54 1.23 -9.11
N THR A 75 32.30 0.99 -8.69
CA THR A 75 31.91 -0.20 -7.92
C THR A 75 30.61 -0.78 -8.43
N SER A 76 30.40 -2.08 -8.20
CA SER A 76 29.17 -2.78 -8.52
C SER A 76 28.16 -2.65 -7.37
N VAL A 77 26.91 -2.34 -7.72
CA VAL A 77 25.78 -2.20 -6.80
C VAL A 77 24.79 -3.33 -7.02
N GLN A 78 24.31 -3.91 -5.93
CA GLN A 78 23.23 -4.90 -5.92
C GLN A 78 21.99 -4.27 -5.30
N ILE A 79 20.88 -4.26 -6.04
CA ILE A 79 19.61 -3.73 -5.56
C ILE A 79 18.74 -4.90 -5.12
N ILE A 80 18.31 -4.83 -3.86
CA ILE A 80 17.38 -5.78 -3.24
C ILE A 80 16.06 -5.05 -3.08
N ASP A 81 15.03 -5.56 -3.76
CA ASP A 81 13.67 -5.03 -3.67
C ASP A 81 12.88 -5.81 -2.62
N ASN A 82 12.43 -5.13 -1.56
CA ASN A 82 11.67 -5.77 -0.50
C ASN A 82 10.28 -6.23 -0.96
N SER A 83 9.74 -5.65 -2.03
CA SER A 83 8.46 -6.04 -2.63
C SER A 83 8.58 -7.26 -3.57
N ASP A 84 9.76 -7.52 -4.12
CA ASP A 84 10.06 -8.68 -4.97
C ASP A 84 11.44 -9.27 -4.60
N LEU A 85 11.42 -10.19 -3.63
CA LEU A 85 12.62 -10.87 -3.15
C LEU A 85 13.19 -11.90 -4.15
N VAL A 86 12.47 -12.21 -5.23
CA VAL A 86 12.88 -13.22 -6.21
C VAL A 86 13.85 -12.62 -7.23
N ARG A 87 13.69 -11.33 -7.55
CA ARG A 87 14.51 -10.63 -8.54
C ARG A 87 15.57 -9.77 -7.87
N VAL A 88 16.83 -10.15 -8.07
CA VAL A 88 17.99 -9.36 -7.67
C VAL A 88 18.51 -8.60 -8.88
N TYR A 89 18.55 -7.27 -8.79
CA TYR A 89 19.11 -6.43 -9.86
C TYR A 89 20.56 -6.08 -9.55
N ARG A 90 21.43 -6.22 -10.55
CA ARG A 90 22.85 -5.90 -10.45
C ARG A 90 23.21 -4.83 -11.47
N VAL A 91 23.88 -3.78 -11.02
CA VAL A 91 24.40 -2.70 -11.87
C VAL A 91 25.89 -2.55 -11.63
N ASP A 92 26.69 -2.71 -12.68
CA ASP A 92 28.14 -2.52 -12.63
C ASP A 92 28.54 -1.08 -13.02
N ASN A 93 29.78 -0.68 -12.74
CA ASN A 93 30.37 0.61 -13.13
C ASN A 93 29.76 1.89 -12.54
N VAL A 94 29.14 1.81 -11.36
CA VAL A 94 28.58 2.97 -10.65
C VAL A 94 29.69 3.75 -9.93
N PRO A 95 29.76 5.10 -10.03
CA PRO A 95 30.73 5.91 -9.27
C PRO A 95 30.61 5.69 -7.76
N VAL A 96 31.74 5.59 -7.07
CA VAL A 96 31.81 5.37 -5.63
C VAL A 96 31.12 6.49 -4.84
N GLY A 97 31.18 7.74 -5.30
CA GLY A 97 30.50 8.87 -4.66
C GLY A 97 28.98 8.78 -4.66
N LEU A 98 28.41 7.99 -5.57
CA LEU A 98 26.99 7.68 -5.59
C LEU A 98 26.72 6.38 -4.81
N ALA A 99 27.49 5.34 -5.10
CA ALA A 99 27.27 3.99 -4.57
C ALA A 99 27.44 3.91 -3.04
N LEU A 100 28.46 4.57 -2.46
CA LEU A 100 28.74 4.48 -1.03
C LEU A 100 27.66 5.17 -0.17
N PRO A 101 27.32 6.46 -0.38
CA PRO A 101 26.28 7.10 0.41
C PRO A 101 24.92 6.39 0.24
N LEU A 102 24.59 5.97 -0.99
CA LEU A 102 23.34 5.27 -1.27
C LEU A 102 23.26 3.92 -0.54
N SER A 103 24.32 3.10 -0.61
CA SER A 103 24.37 1.81 0.08
C SER A 103 24.36 1.95 1.59
N LEU A 104 25.15 2.88 2.14
CA LEU A 104 25.22 3.10 3.58
C LEU A 104 23.87 3.54 4.15
N THR A 105 23.25 4.55 3.53
CA THR A 105 21.99 5.11 4.01
C THR A 105 20.83 4.11 3.91
N THR A 106 20.74 3.37 2.80
CA THR A 106 19.70 2.36 2.60
C THR A 106 19.88 1.15 3.51
N ARG A 107 21.11 0.70 3.75
CA ARG A 107 21.40 -0.36 4.74
C ARG A 107 21.00 0.02 6.15
N ILE A 108 21.35 1.24 6.57
CA ILE A 108 20.96 1.76 7.89
C ILE A 108 19.43 1.85 7.98
N GLY A 109 18.78 2.44 6.98
CA GLY A 109 17.32 2.55 6.94
C GLY A 109 16.62 1.19 7.02
N HIS A 110 17.06 0.22 6.21
CA HIS A 110 16.54 -1.14 6.22
C HIS A 110 16.76 -1.83 7.58
N ALA A 111 17.96 -1.74 8.15
CA ALA A 111 18.28 -2.34 9.44
C ALA A 111 17.47 -1.72 10.60
N MET A 112 17.19 -0.41 10.54
CA MET A 112 16.33 0.25 11.54
C MET A 112 14.87 -0.20 11.43
N VAL A 113 14.32 -0.31 10.21
CA VAL A 113 12.96 -0.82 10.00
C VAL A 113 12.85 -2.28 10.45
N ALA A 114 13.78 -3.14 10.01
CA ALA A 114 13.78 -4.55 10.36
C ALA A 114 13.93 -4.78 11.87
N SER A 115 14.80 -4.00 12.54
CA SER A 115 14.95 -4.11 14.00
C SER A 115 13.72 -3.62 14.75
N TYR A 116 13.09 -2.53 14.30
CA TYR A 116 11.82 -2.06 14.86
C TYR A 116 10.72 -3.11 14.72
N GLU A 117 10.51 -3.66 13.53
CA GLU A 117 9.47 -4.66 13.26
C GLU A 117 9.74 -5.99 14.00
N MET A 118 11.00 -6.39 14.14
CA MET A 118 11.40 -7.57 14.91
C MET A 118 11.02 -7.44 16.40
N ILE A 119 11.14 -6.25 16.98
CA ILE A 119 10.78 -6.01 18.40
C ILE A 119 9.26 -6.12 18.61
N PHE A 120 8.46 -5.67 17.64
CA PHE A 120 6.99 -5.77 17.73
C PHE A 120 6.43 -7.16 17.41
N ALA A 121 7.24 -8.07 16.86
CA ALA A 121 6.88 -9.46 16.57
C ALA A 121 5.51 -9.63 15.89
N GLN A 122 5.22 -8.75 14.93
CA GLN A 122 3.97 -8.76 14.16
C GLN A 122 4.02 -9.80 13.02
N PRO A 123 2.89 -10.44 12.66
CA PRO A 123 2.86 -11.34 11.51
C PRO A 123 3.09 -10.56 10.20
N ASP A 124 3.62 -11.23 9.18
CA ASP A 124 3.99 -10.59 7.91
C ASP A 124 2.80 -9.89 7.22
N SER A 125 1.57 -10.34 7.47
CA SER A 125 0.33 -9.74 6.95
C SER A 125 0.04 -8.32 7.44
N VAL A 126 0.64 -7.92 8.57
CA VAL A 126 0.51 -6.56 9.13
C VAL A 126 1.84 -5.82 9.22
N THR A 127 2.95 -6.47 8.89
CA THR A 127 4.29 -5.87 8.85
C THR A 127 4.47 -4.95 7.64
N TYR A 128 4.87 -3.69 7.88
CA TYR A 128 4.94 -2.66 6.83
C TYR A 128 5.96 -3.00 5.75
N SER A 129 7.15 -3.48 6.12
CA SER A 129 8.21 -3.82 5.15
C SER A 129 7.86 -4.97 4.19
N LYS A 130 6.88 -5.81 4.55
CA LYS A 130 6.45 -6.99 3.78
C LYS A 130 5.23 -6.72 2.94
N THR A 131 4.20 -6.13 3.53
CA THR A 131 2.88 -6.00 2.91
C THR A 131 2.44 -4.56 2.68
N GLY A 132 3.11 -3.59 3.31
CA GLY A 132 2.79 -2.17 3.22
C GLY A 132 1.81 -1.70 4.31
N MET A 133 1.41 -0.44 4.21
CA MET A 133 0.59 0.18 5.25
C MET A 133 -0.84 -0.36 5.27
N LEU A 134 -1.32 -0.76 6.46
CA LEU A 134 -2.66 -1.26 6.73
C LEU A 134 -3.10 -2.39 5.78
N PHE A 135 -2.17 -3.20 5.28
CA PHE A 135 -2.49 -4.22 4.29
C PHE A 135 -3.48 -5.27 4.82
N GLY A 136 -3.19 -5.92 5.95
CA GLY A 136 -4.08 -6.94 6.52
C GLY A 136 -5.47 -6.41 6.90
N ALA A 137 -5.53 -5.17 7.39
CA ALA A 137 -6.78 -4.47 7.67
C ALA A 137 -7.61 -4.21 6.40
N ASN A 138 -6.98 -3.69 5.34
CA ASN A 138 -7.63 -3.51 4.04
C ASN A 138 -8.03 -4.83 3.40
N LEU A 139 -7.25 -5.90 3.63
CA LEU A 139 -7.56 -7.23 3.15
C LEU A 139 -8.84 -7.78 3.79
N ILE A 140 -9.04 -7.55 5.09
CA ILE A 140 -10.30 -7.87 5.79
C ILE A 140 -11.47 -7.11 5.16
N VAL A 141 -11.40 -5.79 5.06
CA VAL A 141 -12.47 -4.96 4.47
C VAL A 141 -12.79 -5.38 3.04
N LYS A 142 -11.77 -5.60 2.22
CA LYS A 142 -11.98 -6.04 0.84
C LYS A 142 -12.56 -7.45 0.77
N SER A 143 -12.18 -8.32 1.71
CA SER A 143 -12.73 -9.67 1.80
C SER A 143 -14.18 -9.70 2.26
N THR A 144 -14.61 -8.74 3.09
CA THR A 144 -16.02 -8.61 3.47
C THR A 144 -16.91 -8.17 2.33
N ASP A 145 -16.36 -7.72 1.19
CA ASP A 145 -17.08 -7.39 -0.05
C ASP A 145 -16.99 -8.51 -1.12
N PHE A 146 -16.52 -9.70 -0.76
CA PHE A 146 -16.44 -10.80 -1.72
C PHE A 146 -17.83 -11.30 -2.11
N LEU A 147 -18.08 -11.37 -3.42
CA LEU A 147 -19.30 -11.89 -4.05
C LEU A 147 -18.91 -13.02 -5.00
N SER A 148 -19.79 -14.00 -5.18
CA SER A 148 -19.53 -15.03 -6.18
C SER A 148 -19.50 -14.39 -7.57
N ARG A 149 -18.53 -14.80 -8.38
CA ARG A 149 -18.38 -14.42 -9.80
C ARG A 149 -19.00 -15.45 -10.74
N ASN A 150 -19.56 -16.53 -10.21
CA ASN A 150 -20.25 -17.52 -10.99
C ASN A 150 -21.76 -17.15 -11.11
N PRO A 151 -22.27 -16.81 -12.30
CA PRO A 151 -23.67 -16.40 -12.48
C PRO A 151 -24.66 -17.50 -12.08
N GLU A 152 -24.26 -18.77 -12.18
CA GLU A 152 -25.08 -19.89 -11.73
C GLU A 152 -25.26 -19.91 -10.21
N ILE A 153 -24.19 -19.60 -9.47
CA ILE A 153 -24.25 -19.54 -8.01
C ILE A 153 -25.07 -18.32 -7.60
N ILE A 154 -24.86 -17.16 -8.24
CA ILE A 154 -25.61 -15.93 -7.94
C ILE A 154 -27.12 -16.17 -8.05
N ASN A 155 -27.59 -16.66 -9.20
CA ASN A 155 -29.01 -16.86 -9.44
C ASN A 155 -29.60 -17.92 -8.48
N LEU A 156 -28.96 -19.08 -8.37
CA LEU A 156 -29.44 -20.16 -7.51
C LEU A 156 -29.45 -19.73 -6.02
N PHE A 157 -28.45 -18.96 -5.58
CA PHE A 157 -28.37 -18.48 -4.21
C PHE A 157 -29.47 -17.46 -3.92
N GLN A 158 -29.74 -16.53 -4.84
CA GLN A 158 -30.85 -15.57 -4.68
C GLN A 158 -32.20 -16.28 -4.53
N ASP A 159 -32.48 -17.25 -5.40
CA ASP A 159 -33.72 -18.05 -5.33
C ASP A 159 -33.78 -18.89 -4.04
N TYR A 160 -32.64 -19.43 -3.60
CA TYR A 160 -32.51 -20.17 -2.34
C TYR A 160 -32.77 -19.28 -1.12
N VAL A 161 -32.26 -18.05 -1.10
CA VAL A 161 -32.50 -17.12 0.02
C VAL A 161 -33.98 -16.77 0.11
N GLN A 162 -34.61 -16.45 -1.02
CA GLN A 162 -36.02 -16.07 -1.05
C GLN A 162 -36.95 -17.23 -0.67
N ASN A 163 -36.77 -18.37 -1.33
CA ASN A 163 -37.70 -19.48 -1.16
C ASN A 163 -37.37 -20.35 0.04
N CYS A 164 -36.09 -20.56 0.36
CA CYS A 164 -35.67 -21.50 1.42
C CYS A 164 -35.34 -20.78 2.73
N VAL A 165 -34.44 -19.79 2.72
CA VAL A 165 -33.95 -19.13 3.95
C VAL A 165 -35.04 -18.27 4.59
N LEU A 166 -35.61 -17.32 3.85
CA LEU A 166 -36.70 -16.48 4.36
C LEU A 166 -37.95 -17.31 4.65
N GLY A 167 -38.18 -18.36 3.85
CA GLY A 167 -39.23 -19.34 4.13
C GLY A 167 -39.05 -20.05 5.47
N ASP A 168 -37.83 -20.46 5.79
CA ASP A 168 -37.52 -21.12 7.06
C ASP A 168 -37.60 -20.16 8.27
N ILE A 169 -37.34 -18.86 8.07
CA ILE A 169 -37.49 -17.81 9.09
C ILE A 169 -38.96 -17.48 9.35
N TYR A 170 -39.71 -17.12 8.31
CA TYR A 170 -41.07 -16.57 8.46
C TYR A 170 -42.15 -17.63 8.65
N LEU A 171 -41.98 -18.83 8.09
CA LEU A 171 -43.04 -19.85 8.07
C LEU A 171 -42.73 -21.05 8.95
N ASN A 172 -41.48 -21.52 8.97
CA ASN A 172 -41.09 -22.67 9.78
C ASN A 172 -40.48 -22.29 11.14
N HIS A 173 -40.18 -21.00 11.35
CA HIS A 173 -39.54 -20.46 12.56
C HIS A 173 -38.33 -21.28 13.05
N LYS A 174 -37.49 -21.76 12.12
CA LYS A 174 -36.34 -22.61 12.46
C LYS A 174 -35.19 -21.84 13.11
N TYR A 175 -35.04 -20.58 12.70
CA TYR A 175 -34.10 -19.58 13.20
C TYR A 175 -34.70 -18.21 12.91
N SER A 176 -34.31 -17.19 13.68
CA SER A 176 -34.80 -15.82 13.48
C SER A 176 -33.91 -15.04 12.50
N LEU A 177 -34.41 -13.90 12.01
CA LEU A 177 -33.58 -12.97 11.23
C LEU A 177 -32.43 -12.42 12.11
N GLU A 178 -32.68 -12.17 13.38
CA GLU A 178 -31.68 -11.70 14.35
C GLU A 178 -30.54 -12.72 14.50
N GLU A 179 -30.90 -14.00 14.72
CA GLU A 179 -29.93 -15.09 14.85
C GLU A 179 -29.09 -15.25 13.57
N LEU A 180 -29.69 -15.05 12.39
CA LEU A 180 -28.95 -15.05 11.12
C LEU A 180 -28.01 -13.83 10.99
N MET A 181 -28.44 -12.67 11.48
CA MET A 181 -27.67 -11.43 11.40
C MET A 181 -26.48 -11.38 12.37
N GLU A 182 -26.63 -11.99 13.54
CA GLU A 182 -25.58 -12.09 14.57
C GLU A 182 -24.72 -13.37 14.43
N SER A 183 -25.07 -14.30 13.54
CA SER A 183 -24.35 -15.58 13.41
C SER A 183 -22.89 -15.41 12.95
N ASP A 184 -21.98 -16.07 13.67
CA ASP A 184 -20.57 -16.21 13.28
C ASP A 184 -20.36 -17.14 12.08
N ASP A 185 -21.31 -18.03 11.77
CA ASP A 185 -21.23 -18.94 10.63
C ASP A 185 -22.60 -19.11 9.95
N PRO A 186 -23.05 -18.08 9.21
CA PRO A 186 -24.33 -18.12 8.53
C PRO A 186 -24.37 -19.20 7.44
N TYR A 187 -23.21 -19.65 6.95
CA TYR A 187 -23.11 -20.73 5.97
C TYR A 187 -23.59 -22.05 6.54
N THR A 188 -23.15 -22.46 7.73
CA THR A 188 -23.66 -23.71 8.32
C THR A 188 -25.10 -23.58 8.79
N LEU A 189 -25.52 -22.41 9.27
CA LEU A 189 -26.89 -22.16 9.72
C LEU A 189 -27.92 -22.43 8.59
N ILE A 190 -27.74 -21.81 7.42
CA ILE A 190 -28.70 -21.91 6.30
C ILE A 190 -28.71 -23.30 5.62
N PHE A 191 -27.66 -24.09 5.79
CA PHE A 191 -27.51 -25.42 5.18
C PHE A 191 -27.72 -26.58 6.17
N SER A 192 -27.93 -26.30 7.46
CA SER A 192 -28.05 -27.33 8.49
C SER A 192 -29.34 -28.15 8.39
N ARG A 193 -30.49 -27.49 8.21
CA ARG A 193 -31.83 -28.10 8.21
C ARG A 193 -32.75 -27.52 7.11
N PRO A 194 -32.39 -27.64 5.82
CA PRO A 194 -33.22 -27.15 4.72
C PRO A 194 -34.56 -27.89 4.63
N SER A 195 -35.63 -27.19 4.22
CA SER A 195 -36.97 -27.77 4.10
C SER A 195 -37.06 -28.82 2.97
N PRO A 196 -37.67 -30.00 3.19
CA PRO A 196 -37.88 -31.00 2.15
C PRO A 196 -39.08 -30.69 1.24
N LEU A 197 -39.95 -29.74 1.63
CA LEU A 197 -41.21 -29.42 0.92
C LEU A 197 -41.11 -28.17 0.05
N ARG A 198 -40.26 -27.22 0.45
CA ARG A 198 -40.01 -25.99 -0.32
C ARG A 198 -38.96 -26.28 -1.37
N GLY A 199 -38.94 -25.51 -2.44
CA GLY A 199 -37.99 -25.70 -3.52
C GLY A 199 -37.74 -24.44 -4.33
N VAL A 200 -36.76 -24.54 -5.20
CA VAL A 200 -36.37 -23.53 -6.17
C VAL A 200 -36.47 -24.15 -7.56
N TYR A 201 -36.67 -23.32 -8.57
CA TYR A 201 -36.63 -23.78 -9.95
C TYR A 201 -35.19 -23.67 -10.45
N ASP A 202 -34.65 -24.78 -10.94
CA ASP A 202 -33.36 -24.76 -11.63
C ASP A 202 -33.48 -24.05 -13.00
N LYS A 203 -32.35 -23.75 -13.65
CA LYS A 203 -32.29 -23.12 -14.98
C LYS A 203 -33.12 -23.82 -16.06
N ASN A 204 -33.36 -25.13 -15.89
CA ASN A 204 -34.18 -25.95 -16.78
C ASN A 204 -35.66 -25.97 -16.39
N ASN A 205 -36.09 -25.05 -15.51
CA ASN A 205 -37.43 -24.96 -14.94
C ASN A 205 -37.89 -26.22 -14.18
N HIS A 206 -36.93 -27.03 -13.72
CA HIS A 206 -37.21 -28.20 -12.87
C HIS A 206 -37.34 -27.75 -11.43
N PHE A 207 -38.40 -28.19 -10.76
CA PHE A 207 -38.55 -27.98 -9.32
C PHE A 207 -37.55 -28.85 -8.56
N VAL A 208 -36.67 -28.21 -7.80
CA VAL A 208 -35.67 -28.85 -6.94
C VAL A 208 -35.98 -28.48 -5.51
N THR A 209 -36.04 -29.47 -4.62
CA THR A 209 -36.31 -29.20 -3.19
C THR A 209 -35.17 -28.37 -2.58
N CYS A 210 -35.46 -27.57 -1.55
CA CYS A 210 -34.44 -26.80 -0.84
C CYS A 210 -33.38 -27.74 -0.24
N LYS A 211 -33.76 -28.97 0.12
CA LYS A 211 -32.83 -30.01 0.55
C LYS A 211 -31.83 -30.38 -0.55
N ASP A 212 -32.28 -30.63 -1.77
CA ASP A 212 -31.39 -31.01 -2.89
C ASP A 212 -30.63 -29.81 -3.46
N ALA A 213 -31.27 -28.64 -3.50
CA ALA A 213 -30.65 -27.38 -3.88
C ALA A 213 -29.54 -26.99 -2.90
N SER A 214 -29.72 -27.25 -1.60
CA SER A 214 -28.70 -26.99 -0.59
C SER A 214 -27.41 -27.77 -0.85
N VAL A 215 -27.51 -29.05 -1.23
CA VAL A 215 -26.34 -29.90 -1.54
C VAL A 215 -25.61 -29.35 -2.76
N THR A 216 -26.36 -29.08 -3.83
CA THR A 216 -25.81 -28.54 -5.07
C THR A 216 -25.13 -27.18 -4.85
N LEU A 217 -25.77 -26.29 -4.10
CA LEU A 217 -25.25 -24.96 -3.80
C LEU A 217 -24.02 -25.03 -2.89
N LYS A 218 -24.03 -25.93 -1.89
CA LYS A 218 -22.91 -26.19 -1.00
C LYS A 218 -21.67 -26.64 -1.79
N ASP A 219 -21.85 -27.59 -2.71
CA ASP A 219 -20.76 -28.11 -3.55
C ASP A 219 -20.24 -27.04 -4.51
N LYS A 220 -21.13 -26.32 -5.20
CA LYS A 220 -20.73 -25.23 -6.11
C LYS A 220 -19.99 -24.11 -5.37
N LEU A 221 -20.45 -23.69 -4.20
CA LEU A 221 -19.77 -22.70 -3.37
C LEU A 221 -18.39 -23.20 -2.92
N ASN A 222 -18.28 -24.45 -2.47
CA ASN A 222 -17.01 -25.04 -2.07
C ASN A 222 -15.98 -25.09 -3.22
N LEU A 223 -16.44 -25.36 -4.45
CA LEU A 223 -15.59 -25.37 -5.63
C LEU A 223 -15.19 -23.95 -6.07
N ASP A 224 -16.07 -22.98 -5.89
CA ASP A 224 -15.87 -21.60 -6.34
C ASP A 224 -14.95 -20.79 -5.43
N THR A 225 -14.93 -21.10 -4.12
CA THR A 225 -14.13 -20.41 -3.10
C THR A 225 -12.86 -21.15 -2.69
N LYS A 226 -12.45 -22.19 -3.42
CA LYS A 226 -11.17 -22.89 -3.24
C LYS A 226 -10.22 -22.57 -4.40
N THR A 227 -8.93 -22.89 -4.23
CA THR A 227 -7.92 -22.77 -5.29
C THR A 227 -8.39 -23.44 -6.58
N GLY A 228 -8.42 -22.68 -7.68
CA GLY A 228 -8.95 -23.10 -8.99
C GLY A 228 -10.42 -22.75 -9.26
N GLY A 229 -11.16 -22.23 -8.28
CA GLY A 229 -12.50 -21.68 -8.45
C GLY A 229 -12.50 -20.32 -9.18
N LYS A 230 -13.61 -19.96 -9.82
CA LYS A 230 -13.72 -18.70 -10.58
C LYS A 230 -13.63 -17.49 -9.66
N THR A 231 -14.38 -17.51 -8.56
CA THR A 231 -14.36 -16.41 -7.57
C THR A 231 -13.01 -16.30 -6.89
N TRP A 232 -12.44 -17.43 -6.49
CA TRP A 232 -11.09 -17.48 -5.93
C TRP A 232 -10.07 -16.83 -6.87
N HIS A 233 -9.99 -17.30 -8.11
CA HIS A 233 -9.04 -16.80 -9.10
C HIS A 233 -9.20 -15.30 -9.36
N TYR A 234 -10.45 -14.83 -9.50
CA TYR A 234 -10.76 -13.42 -9.72
C TYR A 234 -10.21 -12.52 -8.61
N TYR A 235 -10.51 -12.83 -7.34
CA TYR A 235 -10.06 -11.99 -6.22
C TYR A 235 -8.56 -12.12 -5.94
N VAL A 236 -7.99 -13.32 -6.09
CA VAL A 236 -6.55 -13.56 -5.97
C VAL A 236 -5.78 -12.72 -7.00
N GLN A 237 -6.19 -12.74 -8.27
CA GLN A 237 -5.57 -11.92 -9.29
C GLN A 237 -5.80 -10.42 -9.08
N GLN A 238 -6.96 -10.02 -8.58
CA GLN A 238 -7.24 -8.61 -8.33
C GLN A 238 -6.41 -8.03 -7.16
N ILE A 239 -6.02 -8.86 -6.19
CA ILE A 239 -5.28 -8.42 -5.00
C ILE A 239 -3.77 -8.60 -5.18
N PHE A 240 -3.34 -9.72 -5.76
CA PHE A 240 -1.94 -10.12 -5.87
C PHE A 240 -1.45 -10.28 -7.32
N GLY A 241 -2.22 -9.78 -8.30
CA GLY A 241 -1.85 -9.84 -9.71
C GLY A 241 -0.48 -9.23 -9.97
N GLY A 242 0.43 -10.04 -10.53
CA GLY A 242 1.82 -9.67 -10.81
C GLY A 242 2.85 -10.19 -9.80
N ARG A 243 2.43 -10.78 -8.67
CA ARG A 243 3.35 -11.49 -7.75
C ARG A 243 3.51 -12.96 -8.14
N PRO A 244 4.69 -13.57 -7.91
CA PRO A 244 4.84 -15.02 -8.02
C PRO A 244 3.95 -15.72 -6.98
N ASP A 245 3.32 -16.83 -7.37
CA ASP A 245 2.46 -17.67 -6.52
C ASP A 245 1.37 -16.92 -5.73
N PRO A 246 0.45 -16.20 -6.42
CA PRO A 246 -0.55 -15.36 -5.77
C PRO A 246 -1.55 -16.18 -4.93
N ASP A 247 -1.79 -17.44 -5.27
CA ASP A 247 -2.66 -18.35 -4.52
C ASP A 247 -2.09 -18.69 -3.13
N LEU A 248 -0.77 -18.88 -3.02
CA LEU A 248 -0.11 -19.18 -1.75
C LEU A 248 -0.09 -17.95 -0.85
N LEU A 249 0.33 -16.80 -1.40
CA LEU A 249 0.31 -15.51 -0.71
C LEU A 249 -1.09 -15.15 -0.20
N PHE A 250 -2.12 -15.35 -1.03
CA PHE A 250 -3.49 -15.09 -0.60
C PHE A 250 -3.90 -16.00 0.57
N ARG A 251 -3.55 -17.28 0.53
CA ARG A 251 -3.90 -18.23 1.61
C ARG A 251 -3.28 -17.83 2.95
N GLU A 252 -1.99 -17.51 2.93
CA GLU A 252 -1.22 -17.16 4.11
C GLU A 252 -1.67 -15.80 4.66
N LEU A 253 -1.66 -14.75 3.83
CA LEU A 253 -1.92 -13.38 4.28
C LEU A 253 -3.36 -13.15 4.73
N VAL A 254 -4.35 -13.78 4.08
CA VAL A 254 -5.76 -13.70 4.52
C VAL A 254 -5.95 -14.43 5.84
N SER A 255 -5.42 -15.65 5.97
CA SER A 255 -5.50 -16.44 7.20
C SER A 255 -4.84 -15.71 8.37
N ASP A 256 -3.64 -15.19 8.16
CA ASP A 256 -2.88 -14.45 9.19
C ASP A 256 -3.58 -13.16 9.59
N SER A 257 -4.16 -12.42 8.63
CA SER A 257 -4.92 -11.20 8.94
C SER A 257 -6.14 -11.53 9.82
N TYR A 258 -6.93 -12.54 9.44
CA TYR A 258 -8.11 -12.94 10.24
C TYR A 258 -7.73 -13.53 11.61
N SER A 259 -6.63 -14.27 11.69
CA SER A 259 -6.09 -14.77 12.96
C SER A 259 -5.64 -13.61 13.87
N TYR A 260 -4.93 -12.62 13.32
CA TYR A 260 -4.41 -11.49 14.09
C TYR A 260 -5.50 -10.56 14.63
N PHE A 261 -6.49 -10.22 13.80
CA PHE A 261 -7.56 -9.27 14.13
C PHE A 261 -8.74 -9.91 14.86
N TYR A 262 -9.08 -11.17 14.54
CA TYR A 262 -10.28 -11.84 15.06
C TYR A 262 -10.01 -13.14 15.83
N GLY A 263 -8.76 -13.59 15.94
CA GLY A 263 -8.44 -14.87 16.58
C GLY A 263 -8.97 -16.09 15.82
N SER A 264 -9.36 -15.92 14.56
CA SER A 264 -9.96 -16.99 13.75
C SER A 264 -8.88 -17.88 13.14
N SER A 265 -8.98 -19.19 13.36
CA SER A 265 -8.11 -20.21 12.74
C SER A 265 -8.65 -20.73 11.40
N GLN A 266 -9.59 -20.01 10.79
CA GLN A 266 -10.20 -20.42 9.53
C GLN A 266 -9.22 -20.26 8.36
N SER A 267 -9.22 -21.24 7.46
CA SER A 267 -8.49 -21.13 6.20
C SER A 267 -9.06 -20.01 5.32
N ALA A 268 -8.22 -19.43 4.46
CA ALA A 268 -8.65 -18.41 3.50
C ALA A 268 -9.84 -18.84 2.62
N SER A 269 -9.96 -20.13 2.28
CA SER A 269 -11.12 -20.68 1.56
C SER A 269 -12.40 -20.69 2.39
N GLN A 270 -12.30 -20.96 3.70
CA GLN A 270 -13.45 -20.90 4.62
C GLN A 270 -13.89 -19.44 4.82
N ILE A 271 -12.94 -18.53 5.02
CA ILE A 271 -13.16 -17.09 5.13
C ILE A 271 -13.86 -16.57 3.87
N MET A 272 -13.31 -16.88 2.68
CA MET A 272 -13.92 -16.47 1.41
C MET A 272 -15.34 -17.02 1.27
N ARG A 273 -15.56 -18.30 1.60
CA ARG A 273 -16.89 -18.91 1.57
C ARG A 273 -17.87 -18.23 2.52
N LYS A 274 -17.44 -17.94 3.74
CA LYS A 274 -18.24 -17.21 4.74
C LYS A 274 -18.64 -15.84 4.19
N ASN A 275 -17.68 -15.04 3.73
CA ASN A 275 -17.96 -13.68 3.24
C ASN A 275 -18.83 -13.67 1.98
N VAL A 276 -18.58 -14.58 1.02
CA VAL A 276 -19.42 -14.74 -0.18
C VAL A 276 -20.86 -15.10 0.20
N THR A 277 -21.04 -16.00 1.17
CA THR A 277 -22.36 -16.39 1.67
C THR A 277 -23.05 -15.22 2.38
N MET A 278 -22.33 -14.48 3.23
CA MET A 278 -22.84 -13.30 3.93
C MET A 278 -23.34 -12.24 2.95
N ASN A 279 -22.54 -11.88 1.94
CA ASN A 279 -22.96 -10.88 0.97
C ASN A 279 -24.13 -11.35 0.12
N ALA A 280 -24.14 -12.61 -0.29
CA ALA A 280 -25.27 -13.18 -1.04
C ALA A 280 -26.56 -13.22 -0.20
N LEU A 281 -26.47 -13.45 1.11
CA LEU A 281 -27.61 -13.32 2.04
C LEU A 281 -28.08 -11.87 2.15
N LYS A 282 -27.16 -10.91 2.32
CA LYS A 282 -27.47 -9.48 2.37
C LYS A 282 -28.19 -9.02 1.09
N GLU A 283 -27.69 -9.37 -0.08
CA GLU A 283 -28.33 -9.08 -1.37
C GLU A 283 -29.69 -9.79 -1.53
N GLY A 284 -29.79 -11.06 -1.12
CA GLY A 284 -31.05 -11.81 -1.18
C GLY A 284 -32.14 -11.24 -0.28
N ILE A 285 -31.79 -10.82 0.95
CA ILE A 285 -32.71 -10.22 1.91
C ILE A 285 -33.14 -8.82 1.43
N THR A 286 -32.19 -7.98 1.03
CA THR A 286 -32.48 -6.61 0.57
C THR A 286 -33.29 -6.59 -0.72
N SER A 287 -32.97 -7.46 -1.69
CA SER A 287 -33.75 -7.58 -2.92
C SER A 287 -35.17 -8.09 -2.68
N ASN A 288 -35.37 -8.97 -1.71
CA ASN A 288 -36.71 -9.41 -1.30
C ASN A 288 -37.51 -8.28 -0.61
N ALA A 289 -36.87 -7.50 0.27
CA ALA A 289 -37.50 -6.33 0.88
C ALA A 289 -37.92 -5.28 -0.16
N ALA A 290 -37.08 -5.04 -1.17
CA ALA A 290 -37.39 -4.13 -2.28
C ALA A 290 -38.57 -4.61 -3.15
N ARG A 291 -38.69 -5.91 -3.39
CA ARG A 291 -39.83 -6.50 -4.13
C ARG A 291 -41.13 -6.45 -3.35
N ASN A 292 -41.07 -6.53 -2.03
CA ASN A 292 -42.24 -6.53 -1.15
C ASN A 292 -42.72 -5.12 -0.73
N GLY A 293 -42.12 -4.06 -1.27
CA GLY A 293 -42.61 -2.69 -1.10
C GLY A 293 -42.29 -2.04 0.26
N ASP A 294 -41.38 -2.61 1.05
CA ASP A 294 -40.94 -2.03 2.32
C ASP A 294 -39.91 -0.90 2.09
N THR A 295 -40.43 0.23 1.58
CA THR A 295 -39.67 1.41 1.17
C THR A 295 -39.06 2.17 2.36
N ALA A 296 -39.54 1.97 3.58
CA ALA A 296 -39.03 2.66 4.76
C ALA A 296 -37.57 2.27 5.08
N SER A 297 -37.20 1.00 4.89
CA SER A 297 -35.83 0.50 5.09
C SER A 297 -34.89 0.90 3.94
N LEU A 298 -35.41 1.00 2.71
CA LEU A 298 -34.67 1.48 1.53
C LEU A 298 -34.40 2.99 1.56
N VAL A 299 -35.31 3.79 2.11
CA VAL A 299 -35.16 5.26 2.16
C VAL A 299 -34.09 5.67 3.18
N ASN A 300 -34.02 5.04 4.36
CA ASN A 300 -32.91 5.27 5.30
C ASN A 300 -31.54 4.84 4.74
N LEU A 301 -31.51 3.82 3.88
CA LEU A 301 -30.30 3.40 3.16
C LEU A 301 -29.85 4.43 2.11
N ALA A 302 -30.80 5.13 1.48
CA ALA A 302 -30.52 6.15 0.45
C ALA A 302 -30.05 7.49 1.04
N THR A 303 -30.62 7.96 2.16
CA THR A 303 -30.19 9.20 2.85
C THR A 303 -28.82 9.06 3.50
N THR A 304 -28.44 7.86 3.92
CA THR A 304 -27.08 7.57 4.40
C THR A 304 -26.05 7.75 3.27
N SER A 305 -26.44 7.55 2.01
CA SER A 305 -25.51 7.58 0.87
C SER A 305 -24.91 8.97 0.56
N SER A 306 -25.56 10.09 0.92
CA SER A 306 -25.00 11.43 0.63
C SER A 306 -23.90 11.81 1.62
N MET A 307 -24.09 11.57 2.91
CA MET A 307 -23.05 11.73 3.94
C MET A 307 -21.92 10.71 3.75
N GLU A 308 -22.25 9.48 3.36
CA GLU A 308 -21.25 8.48 2.98
C GLU A 308 -20.48 8.88 1.73
N LYS A 309 -21.10 9.48 0.70
CA LYS A 309 -20.38 10.02 -0.46
C LYS A 309 -19.41 11.14 -0.10
N GLN A 310 -19.80 12.06 0.78
CA GLN A 310 -18.93 13.14 1.24
C GLN A 310 -17.77 12.61 2.11
N ARG A 311 -18.04 11.62 2.97
CA ARG A 311 -17.03 10.91 3.76
C ARG A 311 -16.08 10.08 2.88
N LEU A 312 -16.60 9.39 1.87
CA LEU A 312 -15.83 8.63 0.88
C LEU A 312 -14.89 9.53 0.07
N SER A 313 -15.25 10.79 -0.19
CA SER A 313 -14.36 11.77 -0.82
C SER A 313 -13.12 12.06 0.04
N HIS A 314 -13.30 12.31 1.35
CA HIS A 314 -12.20 12.50 2.29
C HIS A 314 -11.37 11.22 2.53
N VAL A 315 -12.02 10.06 2.55
CA VAL A 315 -11.37 8.75 2.65
C VAL A 315 -10.53 8.43 1.42
N SER A 316 -11.01 8.78 0.22
CA SER A 316 -10.32 8.53 -1.04
C SER A 316 -8.95 9.23 -1.08
N ILE A 317 -8.86 10.48 -0.59
CA ILE A 317 -7.59 11.22 -0.52
C ILE A 317 -6.58 10.50 0.39
N GLY A 318 -7.01 10.08 1.57
CA GLY A 318 -6.15 9.34 2.50
C GLY A 318 -5.70 7.99 1.92
N TYR A 319 -6.62 7.25 1.31
CA TYR A 319 -6.35 5.96 0.70
C TYR A 319 -5.36 6.04 -0.47
N VAL A 320 -5.54 7.02 -1.36
CA VAL A 320 -4.65 7.26 -2.50
C VAL A 320 -3.25 7.66 -2.01
N THR A 321 -3.19 8.49 -0.97
CA THR A 321 -1.92 8.95 -0.40
C THR A 321 -1.14 7.80 0.23
N MET A 322 -1.80 6.94 1.01
CA MET A 322 -1.18 5.76 1.63
C MET A 322 -0.59 4.79 0.59
N ARG A 323 -1.27 4.61 -0.55
CA ARG A 323 -0.80 3.70 -1.61
C ARG A 323 0.33 4.29 -2.45
N ASN A 324 0.32 5.60 -2.67
CA ASN A 324 1.27 6.25 -3.59
C ASN A 324 2.56 6.73 -2.90
N LEU A 325 2.57 6.91 -1.58
CA LEU A 325 3.73 7.47 -0.88
C LEU A 325 5.02 6.63 -0.97
N PRO A 326 5.00 5.29 -0.88
CA PRO A 326 6.20 4.48 -1.12
C PRO A 326 6.75 4.65 -2.55
N MET A 327 5.86 4.84 -3.53
CA MET A 327 6.24 5.14 -4.91
C MET A 327 6.88 6.53 -5.02
N VAL A 328 6.33 7.55 -4.34
CA VAL A 328 6.92 8.90 -4.28
C VAL A 328 8.32 8.86 -3.67
N GLN A 329 8.52 8.11 -2.59
CA GLN A 329 9.85 7.96 -1.95
C GLN A 329 10.86 7.33 -2.91
N THR A 330 10.46 6.27 -3.63
CA THR A 330 11.30 5.62 -4.65
C THR A 330 11.65 6.58 -5.80
N ILE A 331 10.67 7.35 -6.29
CA ILE A 331 10.88 8.35 -7.35
C ILE A 331 11.84 9.44 -6.88
N LEU A 332 11.66 9.97 -5.67
CA LEU A 332 12.55 10.99 -5.09
C LEU A 332 13.97 10.45 -4.90
N LEU A 333 14.12 9.18 -4.49
CA LEU A 333 15.43 8.53 -4.42
C LEU A 333 16.07 8.44 -5.81
N GLY A 334 15.31 8.04 -6.84
CA GLY A 334 15.80 8.01 -8.21
C GLY A 334 16.11 9.40 -8.79
N ILE A 335 15.39 10.44 -8.37
CA ILE A 335 15.73 11.84 -8.70
C ILE A 335 17.03 12.24 -8.00
N ALA A 336 17.21 11.91 -6.71
CA ALA A 336 18.45 12.18 -5.99
C ALA A 336 19.65 11.48 -6.64
N ILE A 337 19.47 10.25 -7.11
CA ILE A 337 20.47 9.54 -7.90
C ILE A 337 20.71 10.24 -9.25
N GLY A 338 19.65 10.59 -9.98
CA GLY A 338 19.70 11.27 -11.28
C GLY A 338 20.37 12.65 -11.27
N ILE A 339 20.27 13.40 -10.17
CA ILE A 339 20.89 14.73 -10.02
C ILE A 339 22.40 14.61 -9.70
N PHE A 340 22.91 13.42 -9.36
CA PHE A 340 24.32 13.22 -8.98
C PHE A 340 25.35 13.82 -9.95
N PRO A 341 25.26 13.64 -11.29
CA PRO A 341 26.20 14.29 -12.21
C PRO A 341 26.19 15.82 -12.11
N LEU A 342 25.04 16.44 -11.90
CA LEU A 342 24.94 17.89 -11.69
C LEU A 342 25.56 18.31 -10.36
N LEU A 343 25.42 17.50 -9.30
CA LEU A 343 26.07 17.75 -8.01
C LEU A 343 27.59 17.69 -8.12
N VAL A 344 28.12 16.75 -8.91
CA VAL A 344 29.56 16.66 -9.18
C VAL A 344 30.06 17.96 -9.81
N LEU A 345 29.36 18.50 -10.81
CA LEU A 345 29.74 19.77 -11.45
C LEU A 345 29.66 20.96 -10.48
N ALA A 346 28.62 21.02 -9.64
CA ALA A 346 28.50 22.06 -8.62
C ALA A 346 29.56 21.93 -7.51
N ALA A 347 29.94 20.69 -7.18
CA ALA A 347 30.93 20.39 -6.14
C ALA A 347 32.35 20.78 -6.55
N VAL A 348 32.67 20.96 -7.84
CA VAL A 348 34.02 21.36 -8.29
C VAL A 348 34.45 22.74 -7.74
N PHE A 349 33.50 23.57 -7.29
CA PHE A 349 33.78 24.86 -6.67
C PHE A 349 34.05 24.72 -5.16
N ASN A 350 35.30 24.98 -4.74
CA ASN A 350 35.81 24.78 -3.36
C ASN A 350 34.86 25.24 -2.23
N LYS A 351 34.29 26.44 -2.36
CA LYS A 351 33.43 27.02 -1.31
C LYS A 351 32.07 26.32 -1.18
N LEU A 352 31.61 25.62 -2.21
CA LEU A 352 30.31 24.96 -2.24
C LEU A 352 30.43 23.45 -1.97
N THR A 353 31.59 22.83 -2.21
CA THR A 353 31.78 21.37 -2.18
C THR A 353 31.26 20.69 -0.92
N LEU A 354 31.74 21.12 0.25
CA LEU A 354 31.35 20.49 1.52
C LEU A 354 29.87 20.69 1.81
N SER A 355 29.31 21.84 1.42
CA SER A 355 27.88 22.14 1.57
C SER A 355 27.03 21.25 0.67
N VAL A 356 27.44 21.06 -0.59
CA VAL A 356 26.75 20.20 -1.57
C VAL A 356 26.83 18.73 -1.18
N LEU A 357 28.01 18.23 -0.83
CA LEU A 357 28.19 16.83 -0.43
C LEU A 357 27.42 16.52 0.85
N LYS A 358 27.51 17.41 1.85
CA LYS A 358 26.70 17.31 3.07
C LYS A 358 25.21 17.33 2.72
N GLY A 359 24.76 18.30 1.91
CA GLY A 359 23.37 18.39 1.47
C GLY A 359 22.86 17.11 0.80
N TYR A 360 23.70 16.47 -0.03
CA TYR A 360 23.37 15.22 -0.70
C TYR A 360 23.18 14.05 0.27
N VAL A 361 24.15 13.83 1.17
CA VAL A 361 24.05 12.78 2.20
C VAL A 361 22.84 13.03 3.12
N PHE A 362 22.60 14.28 3.50
CA PHE A 362 21.43 14.66 4.29
C PHE A 362 20.11 14.40 3.56
N ALA A 363 20.03 14.66 2.26
CA ALA A 363 18.85 14.36 1.45
C ALA A 363 18.59 12.85 1.35
N LEU A 364 19.64 12.04 1.19
CA LEU A 364 19.51 10.58 1.22
C LEU A 364 19.06 10.09 2.60
N MET A 365 19.68 10.57 3.68
CA MET A 365 19.26 10.22 5.04
C MET A 365 17.81 10.62 5.31
N TRP A 366 17.38 11.80 4.87
CA TRP A 366 15.97 12.22 4.94
C TRP A 366 15.04 11.22 4.27
N LEU A 367 15.30 10.81 3.03
CA LEU A 367 14.49 9.82 2.33
C LEU A 367 14.49 8.43 3.01
N GLN A 368 15.56 8.07 3.72
CA GLN A 368 15.68 6.79 4.43
C GLN A 368 15.03 6.79 5.83
N THR A 369 14.64 7.95 6.36
CA THR A 369 13.85 8.02 7.60
C THR A 369 12.36 7.78 7.40
N TRP A 370 11.84 7.95 6.17
CA TRP A 370 10.42 7.75 5.89
C TRP A 370 9.95 6.30 6.13
N PRO A 371 10.65 5.26 5.64
CA PRO A 371 10.26 3.86 5.88
C PRO A 371 10.09 3.53 7.37
N LEU A 372 10.96 4.07 8.21
CA LEU A 372 10.89 3.88 9.66
C LEU A 372 9.64 4.54 10.25
N LEU A 373 9.36 5.79 9.87
CA LEU A 373 8.15 6.50 10.32
C LEU A 373 6.87 5.82 9.81
N TYR A 374 6.89 5.27 8.60
CA TYR A 374 5.78 4.48 8.07
C TYR A 374 5.59 3.17 8.83
N ALA A 375 6.67 2.48 9.21
CA ALA A 375 6.58 1.28 10.04
C ALA A 375 5.99 1.58 11.43
N ILE A 376 6.39 2.70 12.05
CA ILE A 376 5.82 3.17 13.34
C ILE A 376 4.34 3.54 13.19
N LEU A 377 3.99 4.29 12.13
CA LEU A 377 2.59 4.64 11.89
C LEU A 377 1.75 3.40 11.65
N ASN A 378 2.25 2.46 10.84
CA ASN A 378 1.56 1.21 10.56
C ASN A 378 1.34 0.39 11.84
N SER A 379 2.34 0.26 12.70
CA SER A 379 2.18 -0.48 13.96
C SER A 379 1.11 0.15 14.87
N ALA A 380 1.07 1.48 14.96
CA ALA A 380 0.04 2.21 15.71
C ALA A 380 -1.36 2.03 15.09
N MET A 381 -1.48 2.15 13.77
CA MET A 381 -2.77 2.00 13.10
C MET A 381 -3.29 0.56 13.16
N VAL A 382 -2.41 -0.44 13.07
CA VAL A 382 -2.75 -1.86 13.27
C VAL A 382 -3.22 -2.12 14.71
N PHE A 383 -2.59 -1.49 15.70
CA PHE A 383 -3.02 -1.59 17.10
C PHE A 383 -4.43 -1.03 17.31
N TYR A 384 -4.73 0.16 16.78
CA TYR A 384 -6.08 0.74 16.84
C TYR A 384 -7.10 -0.06 16.02
N ALA A 385 -6.71 -0.59 14.86
CA ALA A 385 -7.55 -1.47 14.06
C ALA A 385 -7.93 -2.74 14.83
N LYS A 386 -6.99 -3.32 15.59
CA LYS A 386 -7.25 -4.48 16.44
C LYS A 386 -8.17 -4.15 17.63
N GLN A 387 -7.98 -3.01 18.30
CA GLN A 387 -8.87 -2.60 19.38
C GLN A 387 -10.30 -2.33 18.92
N ASN A 388 -10.45 -1.80 17.70
CA ASN A 388 -11.75 -1.48 17.10
C ASN A 388 -12.37 -2.65 16.30
N GLY A 389 -11.80 -3.85 16.40
CA GLY A 389 -12.28 -5.03 15.67
C GLY A 389 -13.67 -5.46 16.14
N ALA A 390 -14.67 -5.33 15.26
CA ALA A 390 -16.01 -5.87 15.46
C ALA A 390 -16.13 -7.25 14.78
N PRO A 391 -16.87 -8.21 15.36
CA PRO A 391 -17.00 -9.56 14.78
C PRO A 391 -17.53 -9.49 13.35
N VAL A 392 -16.99 -10.31 12.45
CA VAL A 392 -17.42 -10.37 11.04
C VAL A 392 -18.75 -11.11 10.95
N VAL A 393 -19.81 -10.41 11.32
CA VAL A 393 -21.22 -10.85 11.29
C VAL A 393 -22.03 -9.88 10.44
N LEU A 394 -23.22 -10.31 9.99
CA LEU A 394 -23.98 -9.59 8.96
C LEU A 394 -24.41 -8.19 9.43
N SER A 395 -24.76 -8.07 10.71
CA SER A 395 -25.16 -6.81 11.37
C SER A 395 -24.02 -5.79 11.45
N GLU A 396 -22.77 -6.23 11.54
CA GLU A 396 -21.60 -5.39 11.78
C GLU A 396 -20.76 -5.11 10.51
N LEU A 397 -21.09 -5.73 9.38
CA LEU A 397 -20.37 -5.57 8.10
C LEU A 397 -20.14 -4.10 7.71
N SER A 398 -21.19 -3.27 7.80
CA SER A 398 -21.11 -1.85 7.47
C SER A 398 -20.25 -1.08 8.48
N GLN A 399 -20.36 -1.38 9.77
CA GLN A 399 -19.55 -0.73 10.80
C GLN A 399 -18.07 -1.07 10.66
N ILE A 400 -17.73 -2.30 10.31
CA ILE A 400 -16.35 -2.72 10.00
C ILE A 400 -15.81 -1.87 8.85
N GLN A 401 -16.53 -1.82 7.72
CA GLN A 401 -16.12 -1.02 6.57
C GLN A 401 -15.87 0.44 6.94
N LEU A 402 -16.76 1.06 7.72
CA LEU A 402 -16.64 2.45 8.14
C LEU A 402 -15.46 2.69 9.10
N LYS A 403 -15.29 1.87 10.13
CA LYS A 403 -14.21 2.01 11.12
C LYS A 403 -12.84 1.85 10.46
N TYR A 404 -12.68 0.85 9.61
CA TYR A 404 -11.43 0.62 8.90
C TYR A 404 -11.17 1.68 7.82
N SER A 405 -12.21 2.19 7.16
CA SER A 405 -12.13 3.31 6.23
C SER A 405 -11.65 4.60 6.90
N ASP A 406 -12.16 4.92 8.09
CA ASP A 406 -11.69 6.08 8.87
C ASP A 406 -10.24 5.91 9.36
N LEU A 407 -9.85 4.69 9.73
CA LEU A 407 -8.45 4.39 10.06
C LEU A 407 -7.56 4.56 8.83
N ALA A 408 -7.98 4.09 7.65
CA ALA A 408 -7.23 4.28 6.42
C ALA A 408 -7.12 5.77 6.03
N SER A 409 -8.17 6.56 6.22
CA SER A 409 -8.13 8.00 5.94
C SER A 409 -7.17 8.72 6.88
N THR A 410 -7.24 8.44 8.18
CA THR A 410 -6.34 8.99 9.21
C THR A 410 -4.89 8.59 8.96
N ALA A 411 -4.63 7.32 8.62
CA ALA A 411 -3.31 6.85 8.24
C ALA A 411 -2.78 7.59 7.01
N GLY A 412 -3.62 7.81 6.00
CA GLY A 412 -3.27 8.60 4.82
C GLY A 412 -2.88 10.04 5.13
N TYR A 413 -3.66 10.73 5.98
CA TYR A 413 -3.35 12.09 6.43
C TYR A 413 -2.04 12.15 7.22
N LEU A 414 -1.82 11.26 8.19
CA LEU A 414 -0.58 11.20 8.96
C LEU A 414 0.62 10.84 8.06
N SER A 415 0.41 9.99 7.06
CA SER A 415 1.44 9.62 6.08
C SER A 415 1.89 10.80 5.24
N ALA A 416 0.98 11.73 4.91
CA ALA A 416 1.30 12.97 4.21
C ALA A 416 2.18 13.93 5.04
N MET A 417 2.14 13.81 6.38
CA MET A 417 2.96 14.61 7.30
C MET A 417 4.35 14.02 7.51
N ILE A 418 4.60 12.77 7.14
CA ILE A 418 5.91 12.11 7.32
C ILE A 418 7.06 12.83 6.59
N PRO A 419 6.93 13.26 5.31
CA PRO A 419 7.98 14.01 4.61
C PRO A 419 8.47 15.28 5.32
N PRO A 420 7.60 16.21 5.78
CA PRO A 420 8.07 17.37 6.53
C PRO A 420 8.56 17.03 7.95
N LEU A 421 7.95 16.05 8.64
CA LEU A 421 8.38 15.64 9.98
C LEU A 421 9.79 15.02 9.97
N SER A 422 10.06 14.14 9.00
CA SER A 422 11.39 13.54 8.82
C SER A 422 12.47 14.60 8.51
N TRP A 423 12.13 15.63 7.75
CA TRP A 423 13.06 16.72 7.45
C TRP A 423 13.49 17.45 8.72
N MET A 424 12.54 17.71 9.62
CA MET A 424 12.80 18.33 10.93
C MET A 424 13.69 17.44 11.81
N MET A 425 13.45 16.12 11.83
CA MET A 425 14.28 15.19 12.61
C MET A 425 15.72 15.17 12.12
N VAL A 426 15.94 15.19 10.81
CA VAL A 426 17.27 15.09 10.21
C VAL A 426 18.05 16.40 10.28
N LYS A 427 17.39 17.58 10.21
CA LYS A 427 18.05 18.89 10.41
C LYS A 427 18.24 19.30 11.88
N GLY A 428 17.61 18.59 12.81
CA GLY A 428 17.57 18.91 14.23
C GLY A 428 16.39 19.82 14.58
N LEU A 429 15.82 19.62 15.77
CA LEU A 429 14.62 20.28 16.32
C LEU A 429 14.72 21.81 16.48
N GLY A 430 15.78 22.46 16.00
CA GLY A 430 16.14 23.84 16.32
C GLY A 430 15.81 24.92 15.28
N ALA A 431 15.40 24.60 14.04
CA ALA A 431 15.10 25.65 13.06
C ALA A 431 14.09 25.23 11.98
N GLY A 432 12.91 25.87 11.96
CA GLY A 432 12.11 26.02 10.73
C GLY A 432 10.75 25.30 10.63
N PHE A 433 10.04 25.08 11.73
CA PHE A 433 8.69 24.49 11.69
C PHE A 433 7.68 25.34 10.87
N SER A 434 7.79 26.66 10.87
CA SER A 434 6.75 27.56 10.33
C SER A 434 6.79 27.78 8.81
N SER A 435 7.97 27.77 8.17
CA SER A 435 8.09 28.11 6.73
C SER A 435 8.02 26.91 5.79
N VAL A 436 8.48 25.73 6.21
CA VAL A 436 8.41 24.51 5.39
C VAL A 436 7.02 23.88 5.47
N TYR A 437 6.37 23.93 6.64
CA TYR A 437 4.98 23.48 6.80
C TYR A 437 4.02 24.29 5.91
N SER A 438 4.14 25.62 5.85
CA SER A 438 3.25 26.45 5.02
C SER A 438 3.40 26.19 3.51
N HIS A 439 4.62 25.97 3.01
CA HIS A 439 4.86 25.65 1.60
C HIS A 439 4.46 24.21 1.21
N PHE A 440 4.68 23.23 2.09
CA PHE A 440 4.32 21.84 1.79
C PHE A 440 2.83 21.59 1.99
N ALA A 441 2.21 22.13 3.06
CA ALA A 441 0.77 22.05 3.28
C ALA A 441 -0.02 22.79 2.19
N SER A 442 0.45 23.94 1.71
CA SER A 442 -0.24 24.66 0.61
C SER A 442 -0.12 23.97 -0.75
N SER A 443 0.91 23.15 -1.00
CA SER A 443 1.15 22.51 -2.30
C SER A 443 0.61 21.08 -2.41
N SER A 444 0.52 20.32 -1.31
CA SER A 444 -0.04 18.96 -1.32
C SER A 444 -1.54 18.89 -1.04
N ILE A 445 -2.11 19.90 -0.37
CA ILE A 445 -3.54 19.95 0.00
C ILE A 445 -4.38 20.62 -1.11
N SER A 446 -3.80 21.51 -1.93
CA SER A 446 -4.55 22.36 -2.88
C SER A 446 -5.06 21.68 -4.17
N PRO A 447 -4.37 20.72 -4.82
CA PRO A 447 -4.87 20.15 -6.08
C PRO A 447 -5.99 19.13 -5.85
N THR A 448 -6.00 18.44 -4.71
CA THR A 448 -6.95 17.36 -4.42
C THR A 448 -8.20 17.87 -3.72
N ALA A 449 -8.09 18.92 -2.88
CA ALA A 449 -9.26 19.58 -2.28
C ALA A 449 -10.13 20.31 -3.33
N SER A 450 -9.51 20.87 -4.37
CA SER A 450 -10.22 21.47 -5.52
C SER A 450 -10.86 20.41 -6.43
N ALA A 451 -10.18 19.28 -6.66
CA ALA A 451 -10.78 18.14 -7.38
C ALA A 451 -11.97 17.52 -6.61
N ALA A 452 -11.87 17.39 -5.27
CA ALA A 452 -12.95 16.91 -4.41
C ALA A 452 -14.15 17.87 -4.39
N ALA A 453 -13.92 19.18 -4.45
CA ALA A 453 -14.98 20.19 -4.58
C ALA A 453 -15.71 20.08 -5.93
N GLY A 454 -14.99 19.79 -7.02
CA GLY A 454 -15.60 19.61 -8.35
C GLY A 454 -16.51 18.38 -8.49
N VAL A 455 -16.34 17.34 -7.65
CA VAL A 455 -17.26 16.17 -7.62
C VAL A 455 -18.53 16.47 -6.82
N VAL A 456 -18.49 17.47 -5.91
CA VAL A 456 -19.65 17.92 -5.14
C VAL A 456 -20.56 18.82 -5.99
N ASP A 457 -20.01 19.55 -6.95
CA ASP A 457 -20.77 20.43 -7.84
C ASP A 457 -21.51 19.74 -9.00
N GLY A 458 -21.51 18.40 -9.06
CA GLY A 458 -22.54 17.63 -9.78
C GLY A 458 -22.86 18.09 -11.20
N ASN A 459 -21.85 18.33 -12.04
CA ASN A 459 -22.06 18.66 -13.45
C ASN A 459 -21.51 17.55 -14.36
N TYR A 460 -22.28 16.47 -14.47
CA TYR A 460 -22.31 15.55 -15.62
C TYR A 460 -23.73 15.01 -15.81
#